data_AF-A0A537FZS8-F1
#
_entry.id   AF-A0A537FZS8-F1
#
_cell.length_a   1.000
_cell.length_b   1.000
_cell.length_c   1.000
_cell.angle_alpha   90.00
_cell.angle_beta   90.00
_cell.angle_gamma   90.00
#
_symmetry.space_group_name_H-M   'P 1'
#
loop_
_entity.id
_entity.type
_entity.pdbx_description
1 polymer ?
#
loop_
_entity_poly.entity_id
_entity_poly.type
_entity_poly.pdbx_seq_one_letter_code
_entity_poly.pdbx_strand_id
1 'polypeptide(L)'
;MRTIIVFTGLGIIIFGLFLWIGLGYPIEIIGAIGLLNILLGIITPRSPGLIFQPEPSGPVKLIVDKASSRSGTYQLVFSDTKLIMKKLASRGRIMAVALVFAIIGGLVGGLTGYSVGELVSQRRRDRIQRENSLMTVTRGDMEIPYENMSQVELTKTKLKIASSNGPMTVFMPKKYPPMIATKLRELIPSHCWSGPVTASA
;
A
#
# COMPACT_ATOMS: atom_id res chain seq x y z
N MET A 1 8.38 -5.19 4.38
CA MET A 1 7.23 -5.17 5.30
C MET A 1 7.12 -6.47 6.09
N ARG A 2 7.02 -7.65 5.43
CA ARG A 2 7.16 -8.97 6.09
C ARG A 2 8.31 -9.03 7.11
N THR A 3 9.51 -8.62 6.69
CA THR A 3 10.69 -8.55 7.56
C THR A 3 10.48 -7.68 8.80
N ILE A 4 9.78 -6.55 8.67
CA ILE A 4 9.49 -5.64 9.78
C ILE A 4 8.54 -6.32 10.77
N ILE A 5 7.46 -6.94 10.29
CA ILE A 5 6.48 -7.64 11.14
C ILE A 5 7.13 -8.79 11.91
N VAL A 6 8.00 -9.57 11.25
CA VAL A 6 8.76 -10.65 11.90
C VAL A 6 9.71 -10.10 12.96
N PHE A 7 10.47 -9.05 12.66
CA PHE A 7 11.37 -8.43 13.64
C PHE A 7 10.61 -7.77 14.80
N THR A 8 9.43 -7.21 14.56
CA THR A 8 8.54 -6.73 15.63
C THR A 8 8.12 -7.90 16.53
N GLY A 9 7.72 -9.04 15.95
CA GLY A 9 7.40 -10.24 16.74
C GLY A 9 8.57 -10.74 17.57
N LEU A 10 9.77 -10.85 17.00
CA LEU A 10 10.99 -11.21 17.74
C LEU A 10 11.31 -10.22 18.85
N GLY A 11 11.20 -8.91 18.58
CA GLY A 11 11.41 -7.86 19.58
C GLY A 11 10.43 -7.96 20.75
N ILE A 12 9.17 -8.28 20.48
CA ILE A 12 8.14 -8.51 21.51
C ILE A 12 8.51 -9.72 22.39
N ILE A 13 8.98 -10.82 21.79
CA ILE A 13 9.39 -12.02 22.55
C ILE A 13 10.60 -11.70 23.44
N ILE A 14 11.63 -11.03 22.90
CA ILE A 14 12.83 -10.65 23.66
C ILE A 14 12.45 -9.72 24.83
N PHE A 15 11.57 -8.76 24.58
CA PHE A 15 11.07 -7.86 25.63
C PHE A 15 10.26 -8.62 26.70
N GLY A 16 9.41 -9.57 26.30
CA GLY A 16 8.69 -10.44 27.23
C GLY A 16 9.62 -11.30 28.09
N LEU A 17 10.68 -11.86 27.51
CA LEU A 17 11.71 -12.60 28.24
C LEU A 17 12.43 -11.72 29.26
N PHE A 18 12.77 -10.48 28.88
CA PHE A 18 13.38 -9.51 29.79
C PHE A 18 12.47 -9.19 30.98
N LEU A 19 11.18 -8.93 30.75
CA LEU A 19 10.22 -8.66 31.83
C LEU A 19 9.99 -9.88 32.73
N TRP A 20 9.99 -11.08 32.17
CA TRP A 20 9.84 -12.31 32.95
C TRP A 20 11.05 -12.56 33.85
N ILE A 21 12.26 -12.50 33.29
CA ILE A 21 13.51 -12.74 34.04
C ILE A 21 13.77 -11.63 35.05
N GLY A 22 13.56 -10.37 34.67
CA GLY A 22 13.89 -9.21 35.49
C GLY A 22 12.83 -8.83 36.53
N LEU A 23 11.54 -9.04 36.24
CA LEU A 23 10.43 -8.53 37.05
C LEU A 23 9.40 -9.61 37.43
N GLY A 24 9.61 -10.87 37.03
CA GLY A 24 8.68 -11.97 37.32
C GLY A 24 7.33 -11.86 36.60
N TYR A 25 7.22 -11.01 35.58
CA TYR A 25 5.97 -10.83 34.83
C TYR A 25 5.62 -12.08 34.02
N PRO A 26 4.34 -12.49 33.95
CA PRO A 26 3.94 -13.66 33.17
C PRO A 26 4.20 -13.43 31.67
N ILE A 27 5.04 -14.27 31.09
CA ILE A 27 5.46 -14.18 29.69
C ILE A 27 4.39 -14.64 28.71
N GLU A 28 3.39 -15.40 29.16
CA GLU A 28 2.44 -16.14 28.33
C GLU A 28 1.74 -15.24 27.30
N ILE A 29 1.21 -14.10 27.74
CA ILE A 29 0.47 -13.17 26.88
C ILE A 29 1.42 -12.47 25.89
N ILE A 30 2.56 -11.98 26.37
CA ILE A 30 3.53 -11.25 25.52
C ILE A 30 4.18 -12.20 24.51
N GLY A 31 4.53 -13.42 24.93
CA GLY A 31 5.06 -14.47 24.09
C GLY A 31 4.07 -14.93 23.03
N ALA A 32 2.79 -15.12 23.39
CA ALA A 32 1.73 -15.44 22.44
C ALA A 32 1.55 -14.33 21.39
N ILE A 33 1.57 -13.06 21.79
CA ILE A 33 1.49 -11.94 20.84
C ILE A 33 2.73 -11.87 19.95
N GLY A 34 3.91 -12.13 20.49
CA GLY A 34 5.15 -12.21 19.73
C GLY A 34 5.12 -13.31 18.66
N LEU A 35 4.71 -14.53 19.04
CA LEU A 35 4.52 -15.65 18.10
C LEU A 35 3.46 -15.33 17.03
N LEU A 36 2.34 -14.71 17.43
CA LEU A 36 1.31 -14.27 16.49
C LEU A 36 1.88 -13.30 15.45
N ASN A 37 2.69 -12.32 15.85
CA ASN A 37 3.33 -11.40 14.90
C ASN A 37 4.32 -12.11 13.96
N ILE A 38 5.10 -13.08 14.46
CA ILE A 38 5.99 -13.87 13.60
C ILE A 38 5.18 -14.65 12.57
N LEU A 39 4.13 -15.36 12.99
CA LEU A 39 3.24 -16.11 12.10
C LEU A 39 2.58 -15.20 11.07
N LEU A 40 2.06 -14.05 11.51
CA LEU A 40 1.51 -13.04 10.60
C LEU A 40 2.56 -12.60 9.59
N GLY A 41 3.79 -12.32 10.01
CA GLY A 41 4.88 -11.95 9.12
C GLY A 41 5.22 -13.03 8.09
N ILE A 42 5.21 -14.31 8.48
CA ILE A 42 5.46 -15.44 7.57
C ILE A 42 4.35 -15.57 6.52
N ILE A 43 3.09 -15.45 6.94
CA ILE A 43 1.91 -15.60 6.06
C ILE A 43 1.71 -14.36 5.17
N THR A 44 2.23 -13.21 5.58
CA THR A 44 2.10 -11.92 4.87
C THR A 44 2.79 -11.99 3.50
N PRO A 45 2.02 -11.91 2.38
CA PRO A 45 2.57 -11.96 1.03
C PRO A 45 3.62 -10.87 0.77
N ARG A 46 4.55 -11.13 -0.15
CA ARG A 46 5.49 -10.08 -0.57
C ARG A 46 4.78 -9.14 -1.53
N SER A 47 4.87 -7.84 -1.26
CA SER A 47 4.39 -6.81 -2.19
C SER A 47 5.19 -6.91 -3.50
N PRO A 48 4.53 -7.15 -4.67
CA PRO A 48 5.20 -7.17 -5.96
C PRO A 48 5.82 -5.82 -6.32
N GLY A 49 5.31 -4.74 -5.73
CA GLY A 49 5.90 -3.41 -5.80
C GLY A 49 5.54 -2.69 -7.09
N LEU A 50 6.13 -3.12 -8.21
CA LEU A 50 5.91 -2.50 -9.51
C LEU A 50 5.87 -3.57 -10.59
N ILE A 51 4.83 -3.56 -11.40
CA ILE A 51 4.64 -4.52 -12.49
C ILE A 51 4.40 -3.74 -13.77
N PHE A 52 5.31 -3.91 -14.73
CA PHE A 52 5.09 -3.50 -16.12
C PHE A 52 4.50 -4.69 -16.86
N GLN A 53 3.37 -4.48 -17.53
CA GLN A 53 2.81 -5.51 -18.39
C GLN A 53 3.26 -5.26 -19.83
N PRO A 54 3.73 -6.30 -20.55
CA PRO A 54 4.11 -6.15 -21.94
C PRO A 54 2.87 -5.88 -22.80
N GLU A 55 3.07 -5.24 -23.95
CA GLU A 55 1.99 -4.75 -24.82
C GLU A 55 0.90 -5.77 -25.22
N PRO A 56 1.17 -7.08 -25.42
CA PRO A 56 0.11 -8.03 -25.75
C PRO A 56 -0.70 -8.51 -24.53
N SER A 57 -0.36 -8.12 -23.29
CA SER A 57 -0.98 -8.67 -22.06
C SER A 57 -2.35 -8.07 -21.69
N GLY A 58 -2.88 -7.16 -22.50
CA GLY A 58 -4.21 -6.58 -22.33
C GLY A 58 -4.20 -5.08 -22.01
N PRO A 59 -5.32 -4.54 -21.49
CA PRO A 59 -5.51 -3.10 -21.33
C PRO A 59 -4.71 -2.49 -20.16
N VAL A 60 -4.20 -3.31 -19.24
CA VAL A 60 -3.39 -2.84 -18.11
C VAL A 60 -1.93 -2.77 -18.54
N LYS A 61 -1.29 -1.62 -18.37
CA LYS A 61 0.10 -1.39 -18.80
C LYS A 61 1.07 -1.23 -17.65
N LEU A 62 0.62 -0.65 -16.54
CA LEU A 62 1.45 -0.43 -15.36
C LEU A 62 0.63 -0.62 -14.07
N ILE A 63 1.17 -1.37 -13.13
CA ILE A 63 0.60 -1.52 -11.79
C ILE A 63 1.60 -1.02 -10.75
N VAL A 64 1.20 -0.04 -9.95
CA VAL A 64 1.95 0.46 -8.80
C VAL A 64 1.26 -0.02 -7.53
N ASP A 65 1.95 -0.88 -6.80
CA ASP A 65 1.31 -1.76 -5.83
C ASP A 65 0.95 -1.09 -4.49
N LYS A 66 1.71 -0.06 -4.10
CA LYS A 66 1.51 0.64 -2.82
C LYS A 66 1.66 2.13 -3.01
N ALA A 67 0.52 2.80 -3.15
CA ALA A 67 0.43 4.23 -3.25
C ALA A 67 -0.55 4.72 -2.18
N SER A 68 -0.16 5.71 -1.39
CA SER A 68 -0.97 6.19 -0.26
C SER A 68 -1.59 7.54 -0.60
N SER A 69 -2.85 7.74 -0.27
CA SER A 69 -3.51 9.04 -0.32
C SER A 69 -4.13 9.36 1.04
N ARG A 70 -4.69 10.55 1.21
CA ARG A 70 -5.37 10.97 2.45
C ARG A 70 -6.46 9.97 2.88
N SER A 71 -7.13 9.35 1.91
CA SER A 71 -8.25 8.44 2.12
C SER A 71 -7.86 6.96 2.35
N GLY A 72 -6.59 6.58 2.18
CA GLY A 72 -6.12 5.22 2.41
C GLY A 72 -4.99 4.79 1.49
N THR A 73 -4.74 3.48 1.46
CA THR A 73 -3.73 2.86 0.59
C THR A 73 -4.40 2.25 -0.62
N TYR A 74 -3.83 2.54 -1.79
CA TYR A 74 -4.31 2.13 -3.10
C TYR A 74 -3.23 1.36 -3.86
N GLN A 75 -3.68 0.49 -4.75
CA GLN A 75 -2.90 0.00 -5.88
C GLN A 75 -3.34 0.81 -7.11
N LEU A 76 -2.38 1.44 -7.78
CA LEU A 76 -2.64 2.19 -9.01
C LEU A 76 -2.53 1.23 -10.18
N VAL A 77 -3.53 1.25 -11.04
CA VAL A 77 -3.61 0.46 -12.26
C VAL A 77 -3.75 1.45 -13.41
N PHE A 78 -2.68 1.63 -14.17
CA PHE A 78 -2.68 2.46 -15.37
C PHE A 78 -3.00 1.57 -16.56
N SER A 79 -4.01 1.99 -17.29
CA SER A 79 -4.42 1.40 -18.56
C SER A 79 -4.15 2.37 -19.71
N ASP A 80 -4.53 1.98 -20.92
CA ASP A 80 -4.38 2.82 -22.12
C ASP A 80 -5.20 4.11 -22.05
N THR A 81 -6.33 4.11 -21.34
CA THR A 81 -7.28 5.25 -21.37
C THR A 81 -7.58 5.85 -20.01
N LYS A 82 -7.21 5.16 -18.92
CA LYS A 82 -7.58 5.56 -17.57
C LYS A 82 -6.64 5.07 -16.49
N LEU A 83 -6.66 5.79 -15.37
CA LEU A 83 -6.09 5.38 -14.10
C LEU A 83 -7.19 4.83 -13.20
N ILE A 84 -7.02 3.60 -12.71
CA ILE A 84 -7.86 3.02 -11.67
C ILE A 84 -7.06 2.92 -10.37
N MET A 85 -7.62 3.45 -9.30
CA MET A 85 -7.07 3.37 -7.95
C MET A 85 -7.85 2.35 -7.14
N LYS A 86 -7.27 1.16 -7.01
CA LYS A 86 -7.84 0.04 -6.24
C LYS A 86 -7.60 0.23 -4.76
N LYS A 87 -8.66 0.40 -3.99
CA LYS A 87 -8.54 0.61 -2.54
C LYS A 87 -8.14 -0.70 -1.86
N LEU A 88 -6.92 -0.74 -1.35
CA LEU A 88 -6.42 -1.90 -0.60
C LEU A 88 -6.91 -1.87 0.84
N ALA A 89 -6.71 -0.73 1.52
CA ALA A 89 -7.14 -0.56 2.89
C ALA A 89 -7.55 0.88 3.18
N SER A 90 -8.59 1.01 4.02
CA SER A 90 -8.94 2.30 4.60
C SER A 90 -8.07 2.52 5.83
N ARG A 91 -7.44 3.71 5.92
CA ARG A 91 -6.66 4.12 7.09
C ARG A 91 -7.49 4.03 8.38
N GLY A 92 -8.77 4.40 8.31
CA GLY A 92 -9.69 4.29 9.46
C GLY A 92 -9.90 2.85 9.93
N ARG A 93 -10.03 1.89 9.00
CA ARG A 93 -10.15 0.46 9.38
C ARG A 93 -8.87 -0.08 10.01
N ILE A 94 -7.69 0.25 9.46
CA ILE A 94 -6.41 -0.17 10.05
C ILE A 94 -6.27 0.43 11.46
N MET A 95 -6.59 1.72 11.64
CA MET A 95 -6.52 2.36 12.96
C MET A 95 -7.52 1.79 13.95
N ALA A 96 -8.75 1.47 13.52
CA ALA A 96 -9.75 0.85 14.39
C ALA A 96 -9.28 -0.53 14.88
N VAL A 97 -8.73 -1.36 13.98
CA VAL A 97 -8.15 -2.67 14.35
C VAL A 97 -6.97 -2.47 15.31
N ALA A 98 -6.04 -1.56 14.99
CA ALA A 98 -4.91 -1.25 15.87
C ALA A 98 -5.38 -0.79 17.26
N LEU A 99 -6.43 0.04 17.34
CA LEU A 99 -6.98 0.52 18.61
C LEU A 99 -7.61 -0.61 19.43
N VAL A 100 -8.40 -1.48 18.81
CA VAL A 100 -9.01 -2.64 19.51
C VAL A 100 -7.92 -3.51 20.11
N PHE A 101 -6.87 -3.84 19.35
CA PHE A 101 -5.76 -4.61 19.88
C PHE A 101 -4.97 -3.82 20.93
N ALA A 102 -4.86 -2.50 20.81
CA ALA A 102 -4.19 -1.67 21.80
C ALA A 102 -4.94 -1.65 23.15
N ILE A 103 -6.27 -1.70 23.14
CA ILE A 103 -7.07 -1.82 24.37
C ILE A 103 -6.79 -3.16 25.07
N ILE A 104 -6.65 -4.24 24.30
CA ILE A 104 -6.44 -5.60 24.84
C ILE A 104 -4.99 -5.80 25.34
N GLY A 105 -4.00 -5.30 24.60
CA GLY A 105 -2.58 -5.63 24.81
C GLY A 105 -1.66 -4.43 24.91
N GLY A 106 -2.19 -3.23 25.16
CA GLY A 106 -1.41 -1.99 25.23
C GLY A 106 -0.64 -1.72 23.93
N LEU A 107 0.59 -1.23 24.07
CA LEU A 107 1.45 -0.90 22.92
C LEU A 107 1.74 -2.12 22.04
N VAL A 108 1.96 -3.29 22.65
CA VAL A 108 2.26 -4.56 21.96
C VAL A 108 1.04 -5.02 21.14
N GLY A 109 -0.15 -4.90 21.71
CA GLY A 109 -1.41 -5.12 21.00
C GLY A 109 -1.57 -4.16 19.82
N GLY A 110 -1.35 -2.86 20.03
CA GLY A 110 -1.47 -1.86 18.97
C GLY A 110 -0.59 -2.13 17.73
N LEU A 111 0.66 -2.54 17.95
CA LEU A 111 1.57 -2.95 16.88
C LEU A 111 1.05 -4.19 16.14
N THR A 112 0.49 -5.15 16.86
CA THR A 112 -0.11 -6.37 16.30
C THR A 112 -1.32 -6.05 15.43
N GLY A 113 -2.20 -5.16 15.88
CA GLY A 113 -3.36 -4.75 15.10
C GLY A 113 -2.97 -4.00 13.81
N TYR A 114 -1.87 -3.25 13.82
CA TYR A 114 -1.30 -2.68 12.60
C TYR A 114 -0.81 -3.77 11.62
N SER A 115 -0.09 -4.78 12.11
CA SER A 115 0.35 -5.94 11.31
C SER A 115 -0.83 -6.68 10.67
N VAL A 116 -1.92 -6.89 11.42
CA VAL A 116 -3.16 -7.48 10.90
C VAL A 116 -3.78 -6.61 9.81
N GLY A 117 -3.85 -5.29 10.01
CA GLY A 117 -4.36 -4.36 9.00
C GLY A 117 -3.59 -4.42 7.68
N GLU A 118 -2.27 -4.55 7.75
CA GLU A 118 -1.42 -4.72 6.56
C GLU A 118 -1.62 -6.09 5.89
N LEU A 119 -1.77 -7.18 6.66
CA LEU A 119 -2.08 -8.50 6.11
C LEU A 119 -3.41 -8.48 5.34
N VAL A 120 -4.45 -7.87 5.91
CA VAL A 120 -5.75 -7.72 5.23
C VAL A 120 -5.61 -6.92 3.94
N SER A 121 -4.81 -5.84 3.95
CA SER A 121 -4.52 -5.03 2.76
C SER A 121 -3.88 -5.87 1.64
N GLN A 122 -2.96 -6.76 2.00
CA GLN A 122 -2.28 -7.62 1.03
C GLN A 122 -3.16 -8.78 0.55
N ARG A 123 -3.97 -9.39 1.42
CA ARG A 123 -4.95 -10.40 0.98
C ARG A 123 -5.98 -9.81 0.03
N ARG A 124 -6.44 -8.57 0.25
CA ARG A 124 -7.35 -7.90 -0.68
C ARG A 124 -6.72 -7.70 -2.05
N ARG A 125 -5.44 -7.35 -2.10
CA ARG A 125 -4.68 -7.24 -3.34
C ARG A 125 -4.57 -8.58 -4.07
N ASP A 126 -4.17 -9.64 -3.38
CA ASP A 126 -4.05 -10.98 -3.98
C ASP A 126 -5.40 -11.47 -4.52
N ARG A 127 -6.49 -11.09 -3.85
CA ARG A 127 -7.85 -11.33 -4.35
C ARG A 127 -8.11 -10.56 -5.64
N ILE A 128 -7.80 -9.26 -5.69
CA ILE A 128 -7.98 -8.45 -6.91
C ILE A 128 -7.22 -9.03 -8.10
N GLN A 129 -6.00 -9.52 -7.87
CA GLN A 129 -5.20 -10.16 -8.91
C GLN A 129 -5.79 -11.52 -9.32
N ARG A 130 -6.15 -12.38 -8.36
CA ARG A 130 -6.74 -13.71 -8.65
C ARG A 130 -8.08 -13.65 -9.36
N GLU A 131 -8.91 -12.68 -9.01
CA GLU A 131 -10.23 -12.48 -9.62
C GLU A 131 -10.16 -11.72 -10.96
N ASN A 132 -8.96 -11.35 -11.44
CA ASN A 132 -8.75 -10.49 -12.61
C ASN A 132 -9.58 -9.19 -12.57
N SER A 133 -9.88 -8.71 -11.37
CA SER A 133 -10.76 -7.57 -11.13
C SER A 133 -10.00 -6.24 -11.15
N LEU A 134 -8.86 -6.17 -11.84
CA LEU A 134 -8.02 -4.96 -11.94
C LEU A 134 -8.74 -3.80 -12.64
N MET A 135 -9.62 -4.10 -13.59
CA MET A 135 -10.35 -3.10 -14.37
C MET A 135 -11.77 -2.81 -13.84
N THR A 136 -12.29 -3.61 -12.91
CA THR A 136 -13.69 -3.49 -12.43
C THR A 136 -13.79 -2.61 -11.20
N VAL A 137 -14.42 -1.44 -11.27
CA VAL A 137 -14.49 -0.51 -10.13
C VAL A 137 -15.41 -1.04 -9.03
N THR A 138 -14.92 -1.15 -7.80
CA THR A 138 -15.71 -1.57 -6.62
C THR A 138 -15.86 -0.43 -5.60
N ARG A 139 -16.66 -0.66 -4.54
CA ARG A 139 -16.89 0.35 -3.50
C ARG A 139 -15.58 0.86 -2.90
N GLY A 140 -15.33 2.15 -3.09
CA GLY A 140 -14.18 2.87 -2.57
C GLY A 140 -12.96 2.86 -3.50
N ASP A 141 -13.02 2.16 -4.63
CA ASP A 141 -12.08 2.38 -5.74
C ASP A 141 -12.38 3.74 -6.39
N MET A 142 -11.40 4.29 -7.09
CA MET A 142 -11.57 5.51 -7.88
C MET A 142 -11.14 5.23 -9.32
N GLU A 143 -11.90 5.74 -10.27
CA GLU A 143 -11.56 5.72 -11.68
C GLU A 143 -11.38 7.15 -12.16
N ILE A 144 -10.26 7.41 -12.84
CA ILE A 144 -9.94 8.70 -13.42
C ILE A 144 -9.60 8.46 -14.89
N PRO A 145 -10.57 8.68 -15.79
CA PRO A 145 -10.30 8.72 -17.22
C PRO A 145 -9.27 9.79 -17.55
N TYR A 146 -8.36 9.54 -18.49
CA TYR A 146 -7.32 10.53 -18.85
C TYR A 146 -7.93 11.79 -19.45
N GLU A 147 -9.06 11.70 -20.15
CA GLU A 147 -9.86 12.83 -20.63
C GLU A 147 -10.33 13.77 -19.51
N ASN A 148 -10.49 13.25 -18.29
CA ASN A 148 -10.91 14.02 -17.11
C ASN A 148 -9.72 14.56 -16.31
N MET A 149 -8.48 14.30 -16.74
CA MET A 149 -7.27 14.81 -16.10
C MET A 149 -6.89 16.17 -16.70
N SER A 150 -6.86 17.20 -15.86
CA SER A 150 -6.41 18.54 -16.27
C SER A 150 -4.92 18.75 -16.04
N GLN A 151 -4.35 18.14 -14.99
CA GLN A 151 -2.95 18.33 -14.63
C GLN A 151 -2.35 17.10 -13.97
N VAL A 152 -1.15 16.71 -14.38
CA VAL A 152 -0.38 15.61 -13.79
C VAL A 152 1.03 16.10 -13.52
N GLU A 153 1.46 15.91 -12.27
CA GLU A 153 2.82 16.23 -11.82
C GLU A 153 3.40 15.02 -11.08
N LEU A 154 4.52 14.51 -11.59
CA LEU A 154 5.27 13.45 -10.93
C LEU A 154 6.53 14.04 -10.28
N THR A 155 6.54 14.08 -8.95
CA THR A 155 7.70 14.47 -8.14
C THR A 155 8.40 13.23 -7.56
N LYS A 156 9.56 13.40 -6.93
CA LYS A 156 10.39 12.32 -6.30
C LYS A 156 9.63 11.29 -5.46
N THR A 157 8.48 11.62 -4.88
CA THR A 157 7.66 10.70 -4.05
C THR A 157 6.16 10.86 -4.27
N LYS A 158 5.73 11.77 -5.15
CA LYS A 158 4.34 12.21 -5.23
C LYS A 158 3.89 12.17 -6.67
N LEU A 159 2.69 11.66 -6.89
CA LEU A 159 1.93 11.84 -8.10
C LEU A 159 0.75 12.74 -7.74
N LYS A 160 0.77 13.97 -8.24
CA LYS A 160 -0.35 14.90 -8.13
C LYS A 160 -1.16 14.81 -9.41
N ILE A 161 -2.47 14.73 -9.26
CA ILE A 161 -3.43 14.62 -10.35
C ILE A 161 -4.53 15.63 -10.06
N ALA A 162 -4.69 16.63 -10.92
CA ALA A 162 -5.88 17.45 -10.95
C ALA A 162 -6.86 16.82 -11.94
N SER A 163 -8.09 16.63 -11.49
CA SER A 163 -9.18 16.08 -12.29
C SER A 163 -10.46 16.88 -12.05
N SER A 164 -11.50 16.60 -12.83
CA SER A 164 -12.85 17.13 -12.60
C SER A 164 -13.38 16.85 -11.20
N ASN A 165 -12.96 15.74 -10.57
CA ASN A 165 -13.31 15.37 -9.20
C ASN A 165 -12.46 16.07 -8.12
N GLY A 166 -11.62 17.02 -8.51
CA GLY A 166 -10.74 17.77 -7.65
C GLY A 166 -9.29 17.28 -7.66
N PRO A 167 -8.40 18.01 -6.96
CA PRO A 167 -6.98 17.67 -6.88
C PRO A 167 -6.75 16.49 -5.94
N MET A 168 -5.95 15.54 -6.40
CA MET A 168 -5.54 14.35 -5.68
C MET A 168 -4.03 14.28 -5.61
N THR A 169 -3.50 13.91 -4.45
CA THR A 169 -2.08 13.58 -4.29
C THR A 169 -1.95 12.15 -3.79
N VAL A 170 -1.08 11.41 -4.46
CA VAL A 170 -0.73 10.04 -4.13
C VAL A 170 0.76 9.97 -3.83
N PHE A 171 1.10 9.44 -2.67
CA PHE A 171 2.45 9.24 -2.19
C PHE A 171 2.91 7.82 -2.55
N MET A 172 4.10 7.71 -3.10
CA MET A 172 4.70 6.45 -3.51
C MET A 172 6.15 6.35 -3.00
N PRO A 173 6.70 5.14 -2.82
CA PRO A 173 8.10 4.94 -2.45
C PRO A 173 9.05 5.73 -3.35
N LYS A 174 10.10 6.34 -2.77
CA LYS A 174 11.09 7.19 -3.48
C LYS A 174 11.66 6.56 -4.76
N LYS A 175 11.77 5.23 -4.78
CA LYS A 175 12.30 4.47 -5.92
C LYS A 175 11.32 4.32 -7.09
N TYR A 176 10.02 4.53 -6.91
CA TYR A 176 9.03 4.28 -7.95
C TYR A 176 8.92 5.39 -8.99
N PRO A 177 8.80 6.69 -8.63
CA PRO A 177 8.69 7.77 -9.61
C PRO A 177 9.73 7.74 -10.74
N PRO A 178 11.04 7.58 -10.49
CA PRO A 178 12.00 7.53 -11.59
C PRO A 178 11.83 6.29 -12.48
N MET A 179 11.41 5.14 -11.92
CA MET A 179 11.21 3.91 -12.68
C MET A 179 9.98 3.97 -13.60
N ILE A 180 8.94 4.71 -13.21
CA ILE A 180 7.68 4.78 -13.97
C ILE A 180 7.54 6.03 -14.83
N ALA A 181 8.43 7.02 -14.68
CA ALA A 181 8.29 8.31 -15.34
C ALA A 181 8.09 8.16 -16.86
N THR A 182 8.92 7.37 -17.52
CA THR A 182 8.84 7.11 -18.97
C THR A 182 7.51 6.46 -19.33
N LYS A 183 7.15 5.37 -18.65
CA LYS A 183 5.90 4.64 -18.96
C LYS A 183 4.66 5.48 -18.68
N LEU A 184 4.66 6.32 -17.64
CA LEU A 184 3.54 7.22 -17.38
C LEU A 184 3.39 8.29 -18.46
N ARG A 185 4.49 8.79 -19.02
CA ARG A 185 4.45 9.76 -20.14
C ARG A 185 3.97 9.13 -21.44
N GLU A 186 4.21 7.83 -21.64
CA GLU A 186 3.63 7.09 -22.77
C GLU A 186 2.12 6.89 -22.62
N LEU A 187 1.63 6.69 -21.39
CA LEU A 187 0.22 6.38 -21.13
C LEU A 187 -0.66 7.62 -20.97
N ILE A 188 -0.17 8.66 -20.30
CA ILE A 188 -0.94 9.87 -19.99
C ILE A 188 -0.70 10.90 -21.09
N PRO A 189 -1.77 11.48 -21.68
CA PRO A 189 -1.66 12.48 -22.74
C PRO A 189 -0.71 13.62 -22.38
N SER A 190 0.12 14.04 -23.33
CA SER A 190 1.15 15.07 -23.13
C SER A 190 0.59 16.40 -22.62
N HIS A 191 -0.62 16.78 -23.05
CA HIS A 191 -1.29 18.01 -22.64
C HIS A 191 -1.70 18.03 -21.16
N CYS A 192 -1.78 16.87 -20.49
CA CYS A 192 -2.10 16.80 -19.07
C CYS A 192 -0.88 17.12 -18.19
N TRP A 193 0.35 17.14 -18.69
CA TRP A 193 1.54 17.31 -17.86
C TRP A 193 1.86 18.78 -17.60
N SER A 194 2.10 19.14 -16.33
CA SER A 194 2.56 20.49 -15.97
C SER A 194 4.05 20.56 -15.68
N GLY A 195 4.74 21.50 -16.32
CA GLY A 195 6.15 21.83 -16.08
C GLY A 195 7.09 21.37 -17.21
N PRO A 196 8.30 21.97 -17.33
CA PRO A 196 9.23 21.64 -18.40
C PRO A 196 9.69 20.18 -18.30
N VAL A 197 9.74 19.53 -19.46
CA VAL A 197 10.13 18.14 -19.68
C VAL A 197 11.56 17.93 -19.19
N THR A 198 11.73 17.62 -17.91
CA THR A 198 13.01 17.08 -17.44
C THR A 198 13.01 15.60 -17.78
N ALA A 199 13.59 15.29 -18.93
CA ALA A 199 14.24 14.03 -19.17
C ALA A 199 15.43 13.97 -18.21
N SER A 200 15.33 13.21 -17.13
CA SER A 200 16.52 12.81 -16.39
C SER A 200 17.23 11.77 -17.24
N ALA A 201 18.32 12.22 -17.87
CA ALA A 201 19.39 11.36 -18.38
C ALA A 201 19.94 10.45 -17.28
#